data_AF-A0A2A2R549-F1
#
_entry.id   AF-A0A2A2R549-F1
#
_cell.length_a   1.000
_cell.length_b   1.000
_cell.length_c   1.000
_cell.angle_alpha   90.00
_cell.angle_beta   90.00
_cell.angle_gamma   90.00
#
_symmetry.space_group_name_H-M   'P 1'
#
loop_
_entity.id
_entity.type
_entity.pdbx_description
1 polymer ?
#
loop_
_entity_poly.entity_id
_entity_poly.type
_entity_poly.pdbx_seq_one_letter_code
_entity_poly.pdbx_strand_id
1 'polypeptide(L)'
;MLGAVSRRAALGETGLHVQKAFLPPRPLADEAHISATTPMNWYYAVGQQQQGPVTEEQLQALAKDGVVTGDTMVWREGMADWQPYRAVNGGAPAANAPSGVLCAECGKSFATDEVVRFGERFVCAACKPTFVQRMQEGAVLSHGLNYAGFGPRLAAKVLDGIILWVVNIGLSVVIGMATGGGGSEPNIPMLIMSIVVSLVLNIGYGVFFIGKFGATPGKMACKLKVVRADGTPLGYGRAFGRMFAEILSGMICYIGYIMAHYDEEKRALHDRICDTRVIKQG
;
A
#
# COMPACT_ATOMS: atom_id res chain seq x y z
N MET A 1 -7.43 -1.16 70.14
CA MET A 1 -6.04 -1.58 69.86
C MET A 1 -5.97 -1.84 68.36
N LEU A 2 -5.54 -0.85 67.56
CA LEU A 2 -4.18 -0.70 66.99
C LEU A 2 -3.80 -1.91 66.11
N GLY A 3 -3.45 -1.80 64.83
CA GLY A 3 -3.12 -0.63 64.02
C GLY A 3 -2.92 -0.99 62.54
N ALA A 4 -2.79 0.06 61.74
CA ALA A 4 -2.58 0.09 60.30
C ALA A 4 -1.13 -0.21 59.89
N VAL A 5 -0.93 -0.88 58.74
CA VAL A 5 0.27 -0.77 57.87
C VAL A 5 -0.16 -1.21 56.44
N SER A 6 -0.60 -0.30 55.57
CA SER A 6 0.19 0.33 54.48
C SER A 6 1.04 -0.63 53.63
N ARG A 7 0.65 -0.82 52.35
CA ARG A 7 1.60 -1.08 51.27
C ARG A 7 1.09 -0.52 49.93
N ARG A 8 1.86 0.46 49.43
CA ARG A 8 1.78 1.26 48.19
C ARG A 8 1.69 0.36 46.94
N ALA A 9 0.81 0.61 45.96
CA ALA A 9 0.96 1.59 44.88
C ALA A 9 2.30 1.47 44.13
N ALA A 10 2.31 0.70 43.04
CA ALA A 10 3.38 0.69 42.04
C ALA A 10 2.75 1.09 40.69
N LEU A 11 2.63 2.41 40.49
CA LEU A 11 2.49 3.01 39.17
C LEU A 11 3.88 2.99 38.54
N GLY A 12 4.00 2.36 37.37
CA GLY A 12 5.23 2.35 36.57
C GLY A 12 5.55 3.78 36.14
N GLU A 13 6.59 4.32 36.73
CA GLU A 13 7.12 5.65 36.44
C GLU A 13 7.74 5.67 35.04
N THR A 14 7.23 6.58 34.23
CA THR A 14 7.83 7.08 33.00
C THR A 14 9.24 7.60 33.27
N GLY A 15 10.24 6.88 32.76
CA GLY A 15 11.64 7.29 32.79
C GLY A 15 11.88 8.51 31.88
N LEU A 16 11.84 9.69 32.48
CA LEU A 16 12.41 10.92 31.96
C LEU A 16 13.94 10.78 31.99
N HIS A 17 14.53 10.21 30.93
CA HIS A 17 15.98 10.22 30.76
C HIS A 17 16.44 11.63 30.39
N VAL A 18 16.85 12.36 31.42
CA VAL A 18 17.59 13.63 31.34
C VAL A 18 18.81 13.43 30.46
N GLN A 19 18.86 14.15 29.34
CA GLN A 19 20.00 14.25 28.45
C GLN A 19 21.20 14.82 29.23
N LYS A 20 22.34 14.13 29.15
CA LYS A 20 23.63 14.62 29.64
C LYS A 20 23.94 15.95 28.93
N ALA A 21 24.00 17.03 29.70
CA ALA A 21 24.26 18.38 29.22
C ALA A 21 25.65 18.46 28.56
N PHE A 22 25.70 18.80 27.27
CA PHE A 22 26.88 19.33 26.62
C PHE A 22 27.10 20.75 27.15
N LEU A 23 28.12 20.96 28.00
CA LEU A 23 28.47 22.31 28.42
C LEU A 23 29.06 23.10 27.25
N PRO A 24 28.72 24.38 27.09
CA PRO A 24 29.34 25.23 26.09
C PRO A 24 30.85 25.39 26.37
N PRO A 25 31.70 25.49 25.33
CA PRO A 25 33.13 25.75 25.52
C PRO A 25 33.35 27.11 26.18
N ARG A 26 34.30 27.16 27.11
CA ARG A 26 34.64 28.39 27.86
C ARG A 26 35.25 29.42 26.88
N PRO A 27 34.74 30.66 26.83
CA PRO A 27 35.34 31.71 26.00
C PRO A 27 36.78 31.95 26.45
N LEU A 28 37.73 31.87 25.52
CA LEU A 28 39.10 32.31 25.74
C LEU A 28 39.06 33.84 25.85
N ALA A 29 39.18 34.34 27.07
CA ALA A 29 39.39 35.77 27.30
C ALA A 29 40.83 36.09 26.93
N ASP A 30 41.03 36.70 25.77
CA ASP A 30 42.24 37.47 25.51
C ASP A 30 41.99 38.63 24.53
N GLU A 31 42.85 39.62 24.62
CA GLU A 31 42.59 41.06 24.50
C GLU A 31 42.33 41.64 23.09
N ALA A 32 41.56 42.74 23.11
CA ALA A 32 41.62 43.93 22.27
C ALA A 32 42.12 43.80 20.81
N HIS A 33 41.22 43.97 19.83
CA HIS A 33 41.37 44.89 18.67
C HIS A 33 40.03 44.99 17.91
N ILE A 34 39.60 46.23 17.63
CA ILE A 34 38.42 46.56 16.83
C ILE A 34 38.78 46.43 15.34
N SER A 35 37.85 45.89 14.53
CA SER A 35 37.85 45.71 13.07
C SER A 35 38.43 44.40 12.50
N ALA A 36 37.63 43.34 12.55
CA ALA A 36 37.47 42.36 11.47
C ALA A 36 36.17 41.60 11.74
N THR A 37 35.40 41.26 10.70
CA THR A 37 34.29 40.30 10.82
C THR A 37 34.86 38.97 11.28
N THR A 38 34.90 38.72 12.60
CA THR A 38 35.38 37.44 13.14
C THR A 38 34.52 36.35 12.54
N PRO A 39 35.11 35.34 11.86
CA PRO A 39 34.33 34.24 11.33
C PRO A 39 33.62 33.55 12.50
N MET A 40 32.28 33.55 12.46
CA MET A 40 31.45 32.93 13.48
C MET A 40 31.67 31.41 13.39
N ASN A 41 32.48 30.87 14.29
CA ASN A 41 32.78 29.45 14.34
C ASN A 41 31.58 28.66 14.89
N TRP A 42 31.20 27.61 14.17
CA TRP A 42 30.16 26.67 14.57
C TRP A 42 30.74 25.38 15.15
N TYR A 43 29.99 24.80 16.07
CA TYR A 43 30.21 23.48 16.62
C TYR A 43 28.93 22.67 16.45
N TYR A 44 29.06 21.37 16.22
CA TYR A 44 27.93 20.44 16.08
C TYR A 44 28.20 19.14 16.83
N ALA A 45 27.15 18.47 17.28
CA ALA A 45 27.25 17.24 18.05
C ALA A 45 26.72 16.04 17.25
N VAL A 46 27.58 15.07 16.95
CA VAL A 46 27.19 13.79 16.34
C VAL A 46 27.36 12.68 17.38
N GLY A 47 26.25 12.06 17.78
CA GLY A 47 26.24 11.08 18.86
C GLY A 47 26.54 11.70 20.23
N GLN A 48 27.67 11.34 20.84
CA GLN A 48 28.14 11.85 22.14
C GLN A 48 29.44 12.67 22.02
N GLN A 49 29.86 13.04 20.80
CA GLN A 49 31.09 13.81 20.57
C GLN A 49 30.80 15.18 19.94
N GLN A 50 31.43 16.22 20.49
CA GLN A 50 31.43 17.57 19.92
C GLN A 50 32.46 17.64 18.80
N GLN A 51 32.07 18.21 17.66
CA GLN A 51 32.93 18.47 16.51
C GLN A 51 32.93 19.95 16.16
N GLY A 52 34.09 20.46 15.74
CA GLY A 52 34.32 21.87 15.41
C GLY A 52 35.71 22.35 15.85
N PRO A 53 36.07 23.61 15.55
CA PRO A 53 35.27 24.65 14.89
C PRO A 53 35.14 24.42 13.37
N VAL A 54 33.93 24.61 12.83
CA VAL A 54 33.65 24.64 11.38
C VAL A 54 33.07 26.00 10.99
N THR A 55 33.28 26.44 9.75
CA THR A 55 32.63 27.68 9.25
C THR A 55 31.16 27.42 8.91
N GLU A 56 30.37 28.49 8.73
CA GLU A 56 28.96 28.38 8.30
C GLU A 56 28.85 27.62 6.96
N GLU A 57 29.74 27.88 6.00
CA GLU A 57 29.73 27.23 4.69
C GLU A 57 30.03 25.73 4.81
N GLN A 58 30.94 25.35 5.70
CA GLN A 58 31.26 23.96 5.99
C GLN A 58 30.11 23.26 6.73
N LEU A 59 29.44 23.94 7.66
CA LEU A 59 28.26 23.42 8.34
C LEU A 59 27.12 23.15 7.35
N GLN A 60 26.89 24.06 6.40
CA GLN A 60 25.92 23.87 5.33
C GLN A 60 26.30 22.73 4.37
N ALA A 61 27.58 22.56 4.05
CA ALA A 61 28.07 21.42 3.27
C ALA A 61 27.81 20.09 4.00
N LEU A 62 28.11 20.01 5.30
CA LEU A 62 27.84 18.84 6.13
C LEU A 62 26.34 18.53 6.28
N ALA A 63 25.49 19.55 6.24
CA ALA A 63 24.05 19.38 6.21
C ALA A 63 23.55 18.84 4.86
N LYS A 64 24.14 19.27 3.74
CA LYS A 64 23.85 18.72 2.41
C LYS A 64 24.30 17.27 2.27
N ASP A 65 25.42 16.92 2.89
CA ASP A 65 25.98 15.56 2.90
C ASP A 65 25.25 14.63 3.91
N GLY A 66 24.27 15.15 4.65
CA GLY A 66 23.45 14.37 5.60
C GLY A 66 24.15 14.01 6.92
N VAL A 67 25.35 14.55 7.17
CA VAL A 67 26.09 14.36 8.43
C VAL A 67 25.46 15.18 9.57
N VAL A 68 25.02 16.39 9.25
CA VAL A 68 24.25 17.26 10.16
C VAL A 68 22.78 17.19 9.75
N THR A 69 21.95 16.56 10.58
CA THR A 69 20.50 16.46 10.37
C THR A 69 19.77 17.59 11.08
N GLY A 70 18.46 17.76 10.83
CA GLY A 70 17.66 18.81 11.49
C GLY A 70 17.66 18.74 13.02
N ASP A 71 17.86 17.54 13.59
CA ASP A 71 17.90 17.30 15.04
C ASP A 71 19.32 17.35 15.61
N THR A 72 20.34 17.49 14.76
CA THR A 72 21.73 17.64 15.19
C THR A 72 21.89 18.94 15.96
N MET A 73 22.36 18.87 17.20
CA MET A 73 22.58 20.03 18.04
C MET A 73 23.79 20.83 17.52
N VAL A 74 23.59 22.12 17.29
CA VAL A 74 24.61 23.08 16.86
C VAL A 74 24.71 24.22 17.85
N TRP A 75 25.89 24.83 17.92
CA TRP A 75 26.15 25.98 18.77
C TRP A 75 27.19 26.88 18.10
N ARG A 76 27.07 28.19 18.29
CA ARG A 76 28.08 29.18 17.91
C ARG A 76 28.33 30.15 19.05
N GLU A 77 29.48 30.81 19.00
CA GLU A 77 29.80 31.88 19.93
C GLU A 77 28.69 32.95 19.94
N GLY A 78 28.18 33.27 21.13
CA GLY A 78 27.04 34.17 21.33
C GLY A 78 25.67 33.48 21.52
N MET A 79 25.56 32.16 21.37
CA MET A 79 24.34 31.42 21.76
C MET A 79 24.36 31.05 23.25
N ALA A 80 23.22 31.22 23.93
CA ALA A 80 23.07 30.86 25.34
C ALA A 80 23.19 29.34 25.56
N ASP A 81 22.56 28.55 24.68
CA ASP A 81 22.52 27.08 24.76
C ASP A 81 22.64 26.46 23.38
N TRP A 82 23.02 25.17 23.33
CA TRP A 82 23.00 24.36 22.12
C TRP A 82 21.57 24.29 21.56
N GLN A 83 21.42 24.48 20.25
CA GLN A 83 20.12 24.45 19.57
C GLN A 83 20.14 23.46 18.42
N PRO A 84 19.02 22.76 18.12
CA PRO A 84 18.96 21.87 16.97
C PRO A 84 19.11 22.67 15.67
N TYR A 85 19.87 22.14 14.70
CA TYR A 85 20.22 22.82 13.45
C TYR A 85 18.99 23.38 12.71
N ARG A 86 17.85 22.68 12.78
CA ARG A 86 16.56 23.16 12.23
C ARG A 86 16.12 24.51 12.80
N ALA A 87 16.25 24.72 14.11
CA ALA A 87 15.82 25.96 14.78
C ALA A 87 16.68 27.17 14.39
N VAL A 88 17.92 26.89 13.99
CA VAL A 88 18.94 27.89 13.71
C VAL A 88 19.01 28.26 12.24
N ASN A 89 18.89 27.28 11.33
CA ASN A 89 19.02 27.48 9.88
C ASN A 89 17.71 27.95 9.20
N GLY A 90 16.76 28.50 9.96
CA GLY A 90 15.48 28.96 9.40
C GLY A 90 14.62 27.85 8.79
N GLY A 91 14.97 26.58 9.03
CA GLY A 91 14.12 25.45 8.71
C GLY A 91 12.97 25.47 9.69
N ALA A 92 11.82 26.01 9.26
CA ALA A 92 10.54 25.86 9.94
C ALA A 92 10.51 24.51 10.68
N PRO A 93 10.13 24.50 11.97
CA PRO A 93 10.16 23.29 12.79
C PRO A 93 9.55 22.18 11.96
N ALA A 94 10.30 21.09 11.77
CA ALA A 94 9.94 19.97 10.91
C ALA A 94 8.42 19.82 10.92
N ALA A 95 7.79 20.34 9.87
CA ALA A 95 6.37 20.29 9.69
C ALA A 95 6.09 18.83 9.39
N ASN A 96 5.96 18.03 10.44
CA ASN A 96 5.61 16.63 10.38
C ASN A 96 5.08 16.23 11.77
N ALA A 97 3.83 15.83 11.93
CA ALA A 97 2.93 15.37 10.90
C ALA A 97 1.90 16.43 10.53
N PRO A 98 1.57 16.65 9.24
CA PRO A 98 0.21 17.05 8.97
C PRO A 98 -0.64 15.93 9.60
N SER A 99 -1.61 16.29 10.43
CA SER A 99 -2.86 15.55 10.53
C SER A 99 -3.49 15.62 9.13
N GLY A 100 -2.89 14.89 8.21
CA GLY A 100 -3.15 14.95 6.78
C GLY A 100 -4.35 14.09 6.51
N VAL A 101 -5.35 14.69 5.90
CA VAL A 101 -6.53 13.95 5.48
C VAL A 101 -6.18 13.19 4.22
N LEU A 102 -6.55 11.90 4.21
CA LEU A 102 -6.31 11.03 3.08
C LEU A 102 -7.31 11.37 1.98
N CYS A 103 -6.81 11.55 0.76
CA CYS A 103 -7.67 11.64 -0.40
C CYS A 103 -8.37 10.29 -0.63
N ALA A 104 -9.70 10.28 -0.69
CA ALA A 104 -10.50 9.06 -0.87
C ALA A 104 -10.23 8.36 -2.22
N GLU A 105 -9.76 9.10 -3.22
CA GLU A 105 -9.55 8.61 -4.59
C GLU A 105 -8.12 8.07 -4.80
N CYS A 106 -7.10 8.86 -4.42
CA CYS A 106 -5.68 8.51 -4.66
C CYS A 106 -4.93 7.99 -3.43
N GLY A 107 -5.53 8.04 -2.24
CA GLY A 107 -4.95 7.51 -1.01
C GLY A 107 -3.73 8.27 -0.47
N LYS A 108 -3.32 9.38 -1.09
CA LYS A 108 -2.22 10.22 -0.61
C LYS A 108 -2.70 11.13 0.53
N SER A 109 -1.80 11.42 1.47
CA SER A 109 -2.02 12.39 2.54
C SER A 109 -1.78 13.81 2.03
N PHE A 110 -2.76 14.68 2.24
CA PHE A 110 -2.65 16.09 1.92
C PHE A 110 -2.99 16.92 3.16
N ALA A 111 -2.52 18.16 3.17
CA ALA A 111 -2.94 19.12 4.18
C ALA A 111 -4.45 19.42 4.02
N THR A 112 -5.12 19.76 5.13
CA THR A 112 -6.60 19.91 5.16
C THR A 112 -7.09 21.04 4.23
N ASP A 113 -6.24 22.02 3.96
CA ASP A 113 -6.44 23.14 3.04
C ASP A 113 -6.27 22.77 1.56
N GLU A 114 -5.53 21.69 1.25
CA GLU A 114 -5.32 21.20 -0.13
C GLU A 114 -6.37 20.18 -0.60
N VAL A 115 -7.33 19.84 0.25
CA VAL A 115 -8.41 18.88 -0.04
C VAL A 115 -9.78 19.53 0.06
N VAL A 116 -10.65 19.15 -0.88
CA VAL A 116 -12.05 19.56 -0.90
C VAL A 116 -12.87 18.47 -0.24
N ARG A 117 -13.74 18.85 0.70
CA ARG A 117 -14.64 17.95 1.41
C ARG A 117 -15.96 17.80 0.67
N PHE A 118 -16.35 16.55 0.37
CA PHE A 118 -17.64 16.17 -0.19
C PHE A 118 -18.35 15.22 0.79
N GLY A 119 -19.23 15.76 1.64
CA GLY A 119 -19.85 15.01 2.74
C GLY A 119 -18.82 14.58 3.78
N GLU A 120 -18.64 13.26 3.95
CA GLU A 120 -17.65 12.64 4.86
C GLU A 120 -16.30 12.34 4.19
N ARG A 121 -16.09 12.73 2.93
CA ARG A 121 -14.91 12.36 2.13
C ARG A 121 -14.04 13.57 1.79
N PHE A 122 -12.73 13.36 1.76
CA PHE A 122 -11.74 14.37 1.34
C PHE A 122 -11.16 14.00 -0.02
N VAL A 123 -11.06 14.95 -0.94
CA VAL A 123 -10.55 14.74 -2.31
C VAL A 123 -9.57 15.85 -2.67
N CYS A 124 -8.38 15.49 -3.15
CA CYS A 124 -7.38 16.48 -3.55
C CYS A 124 -7.73 17.18 -4.87
N ALA A 125 -7.09 18.32 -5.13
CA ALA A 125 -7.32 19.13 -6.33
C ALA A 125 -7.16 18.35 -7.65
N ALA A 126 -6.18 17.43 -7.72
CA ALA A 126 -5.94 16.61 -8.91
C ALA A 126 -7.06 15.57 -9.15
N CYS A 127 -7.66 15.01 -8.09
CA CYS A 127 -8.71 13.99 -8.20
C CYS A 127 -10.12 14.59 -8.31
N LYS A 128 -10.29 15.89 -8.03
CA LYS A 128 -11.57 16.61 -8.07
C LYS A 128 -12.34 16.47 -9.40
N PRO A 129 -11.76 16.72 -10.60
CA PRO A 129 -12.54 16.67 -11.84
C PRO A 129 -13.11 15.27 -12.11
N THR A 130 -12.28 14.23 -11.95
CA THR A 130 -12.69 12.84 -12.12
C THR A 130 -13.74 12.42 -11.09
N PHE A 131 -13.59 12.86 -9.84
CA PHE A 131 -14.52 12.57 -8.76
C PHE A 131 -15.89 13.22 -8.98
N VAL A 132 -15.93 14.49 -9.37
CA VAL A 132 -17.18 15.22 -9.65
C VAL A 132 -17.88 14.65 -10.87
N GLN A 133 -17.12 14.32 -11.92
CA GLN A 133 -17.65 13.66 -13.10
C GLN A 133 -18.30 12.32 -12.75
N ARG A 134 -17.63 11.47 -11.96
CA ARG A 134 -18.19 10.20 -11.45
C ARG A 134 -19.46 10.42 -10.62
N MET A 135 -19.51 11.47 -9.81
CA MET A 135 -20.70 11.82 -9.04
C MET A 135 -21.89 12.21 -9.93
N GLN A 136 -21.64 12.97 -11.00
CA GLN A 136 -22.67 13.37 -11.98
C GLN A 136 -23.18 12.19 -12.82
N GLU A 137 -22.28 11.27 -13.15
CA GLU A 137 -22.61 10.04 -13.88
C GLU A 137 -23.37 9.01 -13.00
N GLY A 138 -23.58 9.30 -11.72
CA GLY A 138 -24.18 8.36 -10.77
C GLY A 138 -23.30 7.16 -10.47
N ALA A 139 -21.99 7.24 -10.77
CA ALA A 139 -21.03 6.19 -10.51
C ALA A 139 -20.80 6.07 -9.00
N VAL A 140 -20.99 4.86 -8.47
CA VAL A 140 -20.79 4.60 -7.05
C VAL A 140 -19.29 4.67 -6.74
N LEU A 141 -18.92 5.70 -5.99
CA LEU A 141 -17.55 6.04 -5.67
C LEU A 141 -16.93 5.01 -4.71
N SER A 142 -16.12 4.09 -5.22
CA SER A 142 -15.33 3.16 -4.40
C SER A 142 -14.11 3.82 -3.78
N HIS A 143 -13.90 3.50 -2.51
CA HIS A 143 -12.73 3.78 -1.69
C HIS A 143 -11.41 3.45 -2.43
N GLY A 144 -10.30 4.06 -2.01
CA GLY A 144 -8.93 3.80 -2.51
C GLY A 144 -8.51 2.32 -2.47
N LEU A 145 -9.06 1.53 -3.38
CA LEU A 145 -8.84 0.11 -3.51
C LEU A 145 -7.54 -0.09 -4.27
N ASN A 146 -6.58 -0.74 -3.63
CA ASN A 146 -5.33 -1.14 -4.28
C ASN A 146 -5.62 -2.15 -5.39
N TYR A 147 -5.67 -1.65 -6.63
CA TYR A 147 -5.96 -2.46 -7.80
C TYR A 147 -4.83 -3.45 -8.07
N ALA A 148 -5.22 -4.70 -8.26
CA ALA A 148 -4.26 -5.75 -8.59
C ALA A 148 -3.71 -5.55 -10.00
N GLY A 149 -2.39 -5.59 -10.13
CA GLY A 149 -1.70 -5.55 -11.41
C GLY A 149 -1.99 -6.75 -12.31
N PHE A 150 -1.48 -6.70 -13.54
CA PHE A 150 -1.60 -7.77 -14.51
C PHE A 150 -0.98 -9.10 -14.02
N GLY A 151 0.26 -9.06 -13.53
CA GLY A 151 1.02 -10.26 -13.14
C GLY A 151 0.31 -11.16 -12.13
N PRO A 152 -0.16 -10.63 -10.97
CA PRO A 152 -0.91 -11.43 -10.00
C PRO A 152 -2.18 -12.07 -10.58
N ARG A 153 -2.85 -11.43 -11.55
CA ARG A 153 -4.03 -11.99 -12.20
C ARG A 153 -3.69 -13.13 -13.15
N LEU A 154 -2.58 -13.01 -13.88
CA LEU A 154 -2.06 -14.08 -14.72
C LEU A 154 -1.64 -15.28 -13.86
N ALA A 155 -0.89 -15.04 -12.79
CA ALA A 155 -0.49 -16.08 -11.83
C ALA A 155 -1.71 -16.80 -11.23
N ALA A 156 -2.75 -16.05 -10.84
CA ALA A 156 -3.99 -16.64 -10.35
C ALA A 156 -4.68 -17.52 -11.39
N LYS A 157 -4.72 -17.10 -12.67
CA LYS A 157 -5.29 -17.90 -13.77
C LYS A 157 -4.48 -19.17 -14.04
N VAL A 158 -3.15 -19.09 -13.97
CA VAL A 158 -2.26 -20.26 -14.10
C VAL A 158 -2.50 -21.23 -12.94
N LEU A 159 -2.58 -20.75 -11.70
CA LEU A 159 -2.89 -21.57 -10.54
C LEU A 159 -4.27 -22.24 -10.63
N ASP A 160 -5.31 -21.49 -11.00
CA ASP A 160 -6.65 -22.04 -11.23
C ASP A 160 -6.62 -23.10 -12.35
N GLY A 161 -5.84 -22.88 -13.41
CA GLY A 161 -5.63 -23.84 -14.49
C GLY A 161 -4.96 -25.14 -14.02
N ILE A 162 -3.93 -25.05 -13.17
CA ILE A 162 -3.27 -26.22 -12.59
C ILE A 162 -4.25 -27.01 -11.71
N ILE A 163 -5.01 -26.34 -10.85
CA ILE A 163 -6.01 -26.99 -9.98
C ILE A 163 -7.03 -27.75 -10.83
N LEU A 164 -7.58 -27.10 -11.85
CA LEU A 164 -8.57 -27.71 -12.73
C LEU A 164 -7.99 -28.83 -13.61
N TRP A 165 -6.71 -28.75 -13.97
CA TRP A 165 -5.99 -29.81 -14.70
C TRP A 165 -5.81 -31.05 -13.83
N VAL A 166 -5.40 -30.89 -12.56
CA VAL A 166 -5.29 -31.99 -11.60
C VAL A 166 -6.64 -32.67 -11.36
N VAL A 167 -7.71 -31.88 -11.22
CA VAL A 167 -9.08 -32.41 -11.08
C VAL A 167 -9.50 -33.20 -12.33
N ASN A 168 -9.16 -32.71 -13.54
CA ASN A 168 -9.45 -33.43 -14.78
C ASN A 168 -8.70 -34.75 -14.90
N ILE A 169 -7.43 -34.81 -14.47
CA ILE A 169 -6.67 -36.07 -14.43
C ILE A 169 -7.35 -37.06 -13.47
N GLY A 170 -7.69 -36.62 -12.26
CA GLY A 170 -8.38 -37.47 -11.29
C GLY A 170 -9.69 -38.02 -11.84
N LEU A 171 -10.49 -37.16 -12.47
CA LEU A 171 -11.73 -37.56 -13.13
C LEU A 171 -11.48 -38.56 -14.28
N SER A 172 -10.47 -38.33 -15.11
CA SER A 172 -10.08 -39.22 -16.21
C SER A 172 -9.68 -40.60 -15.71
N VAL A 173 -8.92 -40.68 -14.62
CA VAL A 173 -8.52 -41.95 -13.98
C VAL A 173 -9.74 -42.69 -13.42
N VAL A 174 -10.64 -42.00 -12.71
CA VAL A 174 -11.86 -42.61 -12.17
C VAL A 174 -12.76 -43.16 -13.28
N ILE A 175 -12.96 -42.39 -14.34
CA ILE A 175 -13.73 -42.82 -15.51
C ILE A 175 -13.04 -44.02 -16.16
N GLY A 176 -11.72 -43.95 -16.38
CA GLY A 176 -10.92 -45.03 -16.94
C GLY A 176 -11.02 -46.33 -16.14
N MET A 177 -10.99 -46.25 -14.81
CA MET A 177 -11.18 -47.40 -13.92
C MET A 177 -12.61 -47.97 -14.00
N ALA A 178 -13.63 -47.10 -13.99
CA ALA A 178 -15.03 -47.52 -14.10
C ALA A 178 -15.35 -48.23 -15.42
N THR A 179 -14.59 -47.94 -16.48
CA THR A 179 -14.79 -48.50 -17.82
C THR A 179 -13.85 -49.65 -18.16
N GLY A 180 -13.09 -50.16 -17.19
CA GLY A 180 -12.24 -51.35 -17.36
C GLY A 180 -10.82 -51.09 -17.86
N GLY A 181 -10.31 -49.86 -17.74
CA GLY A 181 -8.86 -49.56 -17.70
C GLY A 181 -8.01 -49.92 -18.92
N GLY A 182 -8.58 -50.15 -20.11
CA GLY A 182 -7.80 -50.69 -21.23
C GLY A 182 -8.38 -50.57 -22.64
N GLY A 183 -9.38 -49.71 -22.87
CA GLY A 183 -9.84 -49.44 -24.24
C GLY A 183 -8.83 -48.60 -25.00
N SER A 184 -8.00 -49.22 -25.85
CA SER A 184 -7.09 -48.51 -26.77
C SER A 184 -7.82 -47.77 -27.89
N GLU A 185 -9.12 -48.01 -28.05
CA GLU A 185 -9.98 -47.32 -29.01
C GLU A 185 -10.70 -46.13 -28.35
N PRO A 186 -10.64 -44.93 -28.94
CA PRO A 186 -11.33 -43.76 -28.43
C PRO A 186 -12.85 -43.97 -28.49
N ASN A 187 -13.48 -44.26 -27.35
CA ASN A 187 -14.93 -44.29 -27.23
C ASN A 187 -15.49 -42.86 -27.32
N ILE A 188 -15.86 -42.43 -28.53
CA ILE A 188 -16.33 -41.08 -28.83
C ILE A 188 -17.49 -40.63 -27.92
N PRO A 189 -18.56 -41.43 -27.69
CA PRO A 189 -19.60 -41.08 -26.73
C PRO A 189 -19.09 -40.78 -25.32
N MET A 190 -18.14 -41.57 -24.82
CA MET A 190 -17.58 -41.38 -23.48
C MET A 190 -16.70 -40.13 -23.38
N LEU A 191 -15.96 -39.84 -24.44
CA LEU A 191 -15.13 -38.64 -24.54
C LEU A 191 -15.99 -37.37 -24.60
N ILE A 192 -17.12 -37.40 -25.30
CA ILE A 192 -18.07 -36.30 -25.31
C ILE A 192 -18.66 -36.10 -23.90
N MET A 193 -19.07 -37.18 -23.24
CA MET A 193 -19.59 -37.11 -21.87
C MET A 193 -18.55 -36.57 -20.88
N SER A 194 -17.27 -36.96 -20.98
CA SER A 194 -16.22 -36.45 -20.10
C SER A 194 -15.94 -34.97 -20.33
N ILE A 195 -15.97 -34.49 -21.58
CA ILE A 195 -15.87 -33.07 -21.91
C ILE A 195 -17.04 -32.29 -21.33
N VAL A 196 -18.27 -32.79 -21.46
CA VAL A 196 -19.47 -32.13 -20.90
C VAL A 196 -19.40 -32.06 -19.38
N VAL A 197 -19.03 -33.15 -18.71
CA VAL A 197 -18.84 -33.17 -17.25
C VAL A 197 -17.75 -32.20 -16.81
N SER A 198 -16.62 -32.16 -17.52
CA SER A 198 -15.52 -31.24 -17.25
C SER A 198 -15.94 -29.77 -17.41
N LEU A 199 -16.71 -29.47 -18.44
CA LEU A 199 -17.27 -28.14 -18.68
C LEU A 199 -18.23 -27.72 -17.56
N VAL A 200 -19.15 -28.60 -17.15
CA VAL A 200 -20.09 -28.33 -16.06
C VAL A 200 -19.37 -28.11 -14.74
N LEU A 201 -18.35 -28.94 -14.42
CA LEU A 201 -17.53 -28.76 -13.23
C LEU A 201 -16.77 -27.44 -13.24
N ASN A 202 -16.18 -27.06 -14.37
CA ASN A 202 -15.44 -25.81 -14.53
C ASN A 202 -16.34 -24.59 -14.29
N ILE A 203 -17.50 -24.59 -14.96
CA ILE A 203 -18.53 -23.54 -14.84
C ILE A 203 -19.06 -23.48 -13.41
N GLY A 204 -19.47 -24.62 -12.86
CA GLY A 204 -20.03 -24.71 -11.51
C GLY A 204 -19.04 -24.25 -10.44
N TYR A 205 -17.78 -24.67 -10.54
CA TYR A 205 -16.71 -24.27 -9.65
C TYR A 205 -16.48 -22.75 -9.70
N GLY A 206 -16.34 -22.16 -10.90
CA GLY A 206 -16.12 -20.72 -11.06
C GLY A 206 -17.27 -19.89 -10.50
N VAL A 207 -18.51 -20.23 -10.82
CA VAL A 207 -19.71 -19.51 -10.37
C VAL A 207 -19.89 -19.65 -8.86
N PHE A 208 -19.69 -20.84 -8.31
CA PHE A 208 -19.85 -21.09 -6.87
C PHE A 208 -18.82 -20.32 -6.04
N PHE A 209 -17.54 -20.41 -6.40
CA PHE A 209 -16.46 -19.76 -5.65
C PHE A 209 -16.51 -18.24 -5.79
N ILE A 210 -16.77 -17.71 -6.98
CA ILE A 210 -16.88 -16.26 -7.17
C ILE A 210 -18.14 -15.72 -6.49
N GLY A 211 -19.27 -16.43 -6.57
CA GLY A 211 -20.52 -15.99 -5.93
C GLY A 211 -20.47 -16.01 -4.40
N LYS A 212 -19.80 -17.00 -3.79
CA LYS A 212 -19.74 -17.12 -2.32
C LYS A 212 -18.54 -16.40 -1.70
N PHE A 213 -17.37 -16.51 -2.31
CA PHE A 213 -16.11 -16.00 -1.74
C PHE A 213 -15.58 -14.75 -2.45
N GLY A 214 -16.13 -14.39 -3.61
CA GLY A 214 -15.63 -13.27 -4.41
C GLY A 214 -14.26 -13.55 -5.04
N ALA A 215 -13.76 -14.79 -4.99
CA ALA A 215 -12.47 -15.18 -5.53
C ALA A 215 -12.46 -16.68 -5.84
N THR A 216 -11.75 -17.08 -6.88
CA THR A 216 -11.39 -18.49 -7.12
C THR A 216 -10.19 -18.87 -6.23
N PRO A 217 -10.00 -20.13 -5.87
CA PRO A 217 -8.85 -20.58 -5.06
C PRO A 217 -7.48 -20.08 -5.54
N GLY A 218 -7.21 -20.05 -6.84
CA GLY A 218 -5.98 -19.45 -7.39
C GLY A 218 -5.90 -17.93 -7.14
N LYS A 219 -7.03 -17.21 -7.25
CA LYS A 219 -7.13 -15.79 -6.90
C LYS A 219 -6.95 -15.56 -5.39
N MET A 220 -7.48 -16.45 -4.54
CA MET A 220 -7.28 -16.40 -3.09
C MET A 220 -5.81 -16.58 -2.71
N ALA A 221 -5.10 -17.51 -3.37
CA ALA A 221 -3.66 -17.71 -3.16
C ALA A 221 -2.85 -16.44 -3.50
N CYS A 222 -3.25 -15.73 -4.56
CA CYS A 222 -2.65 -14.44 -4.92
C CYS A 222 -3.17 -13.24 -4.10
N LYS A 223 -3.96 -13.48 -3.04
CA LYS A 223 -4.64 -12.45 -2.22
C LYS A 223 -5.48 -11.47 -3.06
N LEU A 224 -6.16 -11.99 -4.07
CA LEU A 224 -7.01 -11.22 -4.97
C LEU A 224 -8.47 -11.44 -4.64
N LYS A 225 -9.22 -10.34 -4.55
CA LYS A 225 -10.67 -10.36 -4.38
C LYS A 225 -11.35 -9.62 -5.51
N VAL A 226 -12.43 -10.18 -6.00
CA VAL A 226 -13.28 -9.58 -7.02
C VAL A 226 -14.44 -8.92 -6.30
N VAL A 227 -14.58 -7.62 -6.50
CA VAL A 227 -15.65 -6.81 -5.95
C VAL A 227 -16.33 -6.04 -7.09
N ARG A 228 -17.52 -5.51 -6.84
CA ARG A 228 -18.12 -4.51 -7.73
C ARG A 228 -17.30 -3.22 -7.73
N ALA A 229 -17.59 -2.35 -8.69
CA ALA A 229 -17.18 -0.96 -8.66
C ALA A 229 -17.49 -0.26 -7.32
N ASP A 230 -18.48 -0.75 -6.57
CA ASP A 230 -18.93 -0.18 -5.28
C ASP A 230 -18.24 -0.82 -4.06
N GLY A 231 -17.37 -1.82 -4.28
CA GLY A 231 -16.73 -2.61 -3.21
C GLY A 231 -17.63 -3.71 -2.64
N THR A 232 -18.90 -3.80 -3.07
CA THR A 232 -19.84 -4.84 -2.65
C THR A 232 -19.46 -6.21 -3.24
N PRO A 233 -19.79 -7.32 -2.55
CA PRO A 233 -19.54 -8.67 -3.06
C PRO A 233 -20.38 -8.94 -4.31
N LEU A 234 -19.88 -9.83 -5.16
CA LEU A 234 -20.58 -10.26 -6.36
C LEU A 234 -21.71 -11.25 -6.03
N GLY A 235 -22.91 -10.98 -6.53
CA GLY A 235 -23.99 -11.97 -6.56
C GLY A 235 -23.81 -13.01 -7.67
N TYR A 236 -24.44 -14.18 -7.51
CA TYR A 236 -24.33 -15.33 -8.41
C TYR A 236 -24.67 -15.02 -9.88
N GLY A 237 -25.69 -14.20 -10.15
CA GLY A 237 -26.07 -13.85 -11.52
C GLY A 237 -25.01 -13.06 -12.29
N ARG A 238 -24.34 -12.11 -11.61
CA ARG A 238 -23.22 -11.37 -12.21
C ARG A 238 -21.94 -12.23 -12.30
N ALA A 239 -21.75 -13.19 -11.39
CA ALA A 239 -20.65 -14.15 -11.50
C ALA A 239 -20.79 -15.01 -12.77
N PHE A 240 -22.02 -15.44 -13.11
CA PHE A 240 -22.32 -16.15 -14.36
C PHE A 240 -22.09 -15.27 -15.59
N GLY A 241 -22.55 -14.01 -15.58
CA GLY A 241 -22.30 -13.06 -16.66
C GLY A 241 -20.80 -12.81 -16.89
N ARG A 242 -20.02 -12.73 -15.81
CA ARG A 242 -18.56 -12.60 -15.87
C ARG A 242 -17.89 -13.81 -16.51
N MET A 243 -18.37 -15.01 -16.23
CA MET A 243 -17.88 -16.23 -16.86
C MET A 243 -18.14 -16.23 -18.37
N PHE A 244 -19.34 -15.84 -18.81
CA PHE A 244 -19.63 -15.72 -20.24
C PHE A 244 -18.73 -14.69 -20.91
N ALA A 245 -18.49 -13.56 -20.23
CA ALA A 245 -17.55 -12.55 -20.70
C ALA A 245 -16.09 -13.03 -20.72
N GLU A 246 -15.68 -13.90 -19.79
CA GLU A 246 -14.37 -14.57 -19.83
C GLU A 246 -14.25 -15.53 -21.02
N ILE A 247 -15.30 -16.31 -21.33
CA ILE A 247 -15.34 -17.21 -22.50
C ILE A 247 -15.25 -16.41 -23.80
N LEU A 248 -16.06 -15.35 -23.93
CA LEU A 248 -15.97 -14.42 -25.05
C LEU A 248 -14.56 -13.85 -25.17
N SER A 249 -14.00 -13.33 -24.07
CA SER A 249 -12.64 -12.79 -24.03
C SER A 249 -11.55 -13.82 -24.37
N GLY A 250 -11.80 -15.12 -24.12
CA GLY A 250 -10.92 -16.22 -24.52
C GLY A 250 -10.96 -16.50 -26.02
N MET A 251 -12.14 -16.39 -26.65
CA MET A 251 -12.30 -16.61 -28.11
C MET A 251 -11.67 -15.52 -28.98
N ILE A 252 -11.66 -14.27 -28.53
CA ILE A 252 -11.00 -13.13 -29.22
C ILE A 252 -9.49 -13.01 -28.91
N CYS A 253 -8.80 -14.13 -28.74
CA CYS A 253 -7.33 -14.21 -28.69
C CYS A 253 -6.63 -13.39 -27.59
N TYR A 254 -7.07 -13.47 -26.33
CA TYR A 254 -6.30 -12.91 -25.20
C TYR A 254 -6.02 -11.38 -25.28
N ILE A 255 -6.63 -10.63 -26.22
CA ILE A 255 -6.41 -9.19 -26.42
C ILE A 255 -6.78 -8.38 -25.16
N GLY A 256 -7.76 -8.87 -24.38
CA GLY A 256 -8.14 -8.29 -23.10
C GLY A 256 -7.01 -8.27 -22.05
N TYR A 257 -5.99 -9.14 -22.19
CA TYR A 257 -4.81 -9.16 -21.32
C TYR A 257 -3.81 -8.03 -21.66
N ILE A 258 -3.72 -7.62 -22.93
CA ILE A 258 -2.87 -6.50 -23.37
C ILE A 258 -3.50 -5.15 -22.95
N MET A 259 -4.82 -5.00 -23.08
CA MET A 259 -5.53 -3.79 -22.63
C MET A 259 -5.41 -3.55 -21.11
N ALA A 260 -5.44 -4.61 -20.29
CA ALA A 260 -5.28 -4.50 -18.85
C ALA A 260 -3.90 -3.97 -18.41
N HIS A 261 -2.91 -3.96 -19.32
CA HIS A 261 -1.60 -3.37 -19.07
C HIS A 261 -1.59 -1.85 -19.27
N TYR A 262 -2.43 -1.34 -20.17
CA TYR A 262 -2.44 0.09 -20.56
C TYR A 262 -3.54 0.92 -19.88
N ASP A 263 -4.44 0.27 -19.14
CA ASP A 263 -5.52 0.93 -18.41
C ASP A 263 -5.10 1.33 -16.98
N GLU A 264 -5.36 2.57 -16.57
CA GLU A 264 -5.01 3.11 -15.24
C GLU A 264 -5.64 2.31 -14.09
N GLU A 265 -6.82 1.74 -14.36
CA GLU A 265 -7.56 0.91 -13.42
C GLU A 265 -7.35 -0.60 -13.66
N LYS A 266 -6.46 -0.92 -14.61
CA LYS A 266 -6.01 -2.27 -14.99
C LYS A 266 -7.20 -3.21 -15.25
N ARG A 267 -8.26 -2.75 -15.91
CA ARG A 267 -9.47 -3.54 -16.13
C ARG A 267 -9.33 -4.42 -17.37
N ALA A 268 -9.79 -5.67 -17.30
CA ALA A 268 -9.90 -6.52 -18.48
C ALA A 268 -11.24 -6.28 -19.21
N LEU A 269 -11.37 -6.76 -20.45
CA LEU A 269 -12.61 -6.62 -21.24
C LEU A 269 -13.83 -7.19 -20.51
N HIS A 270 -13.69 -8.39 -19.93
CA HIS A 270 -14.75 -9.03 -19.16
C HIS A 270 -15.11 -8.27 -17.88
N ASP A 271 -14.13 -7.57 -17.27
CA ASP A 271 -14.35 -6.73 -16.10
C ASP A 271 -15.12 -5.46 -16.45
N ARG A 272 -14.91 -4.90 -17.65
CA ARG A 272 -15.65 -3.75 -18.17
C ARG A 272 -17.10 -4.08 -18.51
N ILE A 273 -17.34 -5.27 -19.07
CA ILE A 273 -18.69 -5.76 -19.40
C ILE A 273 -19.51 -6.02 -18.11
N CYS A 274 -18.86 -6.44 -17.04
CA CYS A 274 -19.54 -6.87 -15.80
C CYS A 274 -19.50 -5.86 -14.65
N ASP A 275 -18.88 -4.69 -14.86
CA ASP A 275 -18.56 -3.69 -13.82
C ASP A 275 -17.86 -4.28 -12.60
N THR A 276 -16.93 -5.21 -12.84
CA THR A 276 -16.16 -5.88 -11.78
C THR A 276 -14.75 -5.34 -11.68
N ARG A 277 -14.21 -5.33 -10.46
CA ARG A 277 -12.83 -4.92 -10.19
C ARG A 277 -12.12 -5.95 -9.33
N VAL A 278 -10.83 -6.12 -9.59
CA VAL A 278 -9.96 -7.02 -8.81
C VAL A 278 -9.04 -6.19 -7.93
N ILE A 279 -9.17 -6.39 -6.63
CA ILE A 279 -8.43 -5.70 -5.59
C ILE A 279 -7.46 -6.65 -4.90
N LYS A 280 -6.33 -6.13 -4.43
CA LYS A 280 -5.39 -6.87 -3.61
C LYS A 280 -5.80 -6.74 -2.14
N GLN A 281 -6.02 -7.87 -1.46
CA GLN A 281 -6.18 -7.90 -0.01
C GLN A 281 -4.78 -7.82 0.63
N GLY A 282 -4.54 -6.77 1.42
CA GLY A 282 -3.31 -6.60 2.21
C GLY A 282 -3.22 -7.64 3.31
#